data_AF-A0A6A5RKJ9-F1
#
_entry.id   AF-A0A6A5RKJ9-F1
#
_cell.length_a   1.000
_cell.length_b   1.000
_cell.length_c   1.000
_cell.angle_alpha   90.00
_cell.angle_beta   90.00
_cell.angle_gamma   90.00
#
_symmetry.space_group_name_H-M   'P 1'
#
loop_
_entity.id
_entity.type
_entity.pdbx_description
1 polymer ?
#
loop_
_entity_poly.entity_id
_entity_poly.type
_entity_poly.pdbx_seq_one_letter_code
_entity_poly.pdbx_strand_id
1 'polypeptide(L)'
;MSLLRAFAAPRPAAYRCAARYSTAPPSLTSSSVRAADLAAVEAVTESDSAQPGAEDPLRPAHTSPPSKSKLLKDAAKARRTVPFTPATEPQMPLSPPRYHIARSANRNLPVYTDYKRGGNLHLTTVRKVTGDLQALRDELRSWLAKKDEDVKINTLTQQVIVKGHHKETVADFLSARGF
;
A
#
# COMPACT_ATOMS: atom_id res chain seq x y z
N MET A 1 59.43 31.77 15.24
CA MET A 1 59.49 30.35 15.67
C MET A 1 58.23 29.67 15.16
N SER A 2 58.43 28.77 14.20
CA SER A 2 57.43 28.08 13.38
C SER A 2 56.90 26.85 14.08
N LEU A 3 55.59 26.56 14.02
CA LEU A 3 55.04 25.20 14.13
C LEU A 3 53.74 25.09 13.30
N LEU A 4 53.91 24.89 11.98
CA LEU A 4 52.85 24.43 11.09
C LEU A 4 52.50 22.97 11.44
N ARG A 5 51.25 22.74 11.86
CA ARG A 5 50.71 21.41 12.13
C ARG A 5 50.21 20.80 10.82
N ALA A 6 50.92 19.80 10.30
CA ALA A 6 50.52 19.05 9.12
C ALA A 6 49.22 18.27 9.39
N PHE A 7 48.18 18.54 8.60
CA PHE A 7 46.97 17.71 8.55
C PHE A 7 47.29 16.44 7.74
N ALA A 8 47.25 15.28 8.42
CA ALA A 8 47.39 13.97 7.80
C ALA A 8 46.10 13.62 7.02
N ALA A 9 46.26 13.18 5.77
CA ALA A 9 45.15 12.76 4.91
C ALA A 9 44.50 11.44 5.40
N PRO A 10 43.19 11.24 5.19
CA PRO A 10 42.51 10.00 5.55
C PRO A 10 42.89 8.84 4.60
N ARG A 11 43.13 7.66 5.18
CA ARG A 11 43.41 6.42 4.45
C ARG A 11 42.14 5.91 3.75
N PRO A 12 42.20 5.48 2.47
CA PRO A 12 41.07 4.82 1.84
C PRO A 12 40.90 3.39 2.39
N ALA A 13 39.73 3.09 2.94
CA ALA A 13 39.32 1.74 3.28
C ALA A 13 38.95 0.99 1.99
N ALA A 14 39.84 0.10 1.54
CA ALA A 14 39.53 -0.84 0.47
C ALA A 14 38.62 -1.95 1.03
N TYR A 15 37.31 -1.82 0.79
CA TYR A 15 36.36 -2.92 1.03
C TYR A 15 36.57 -4.00 -0.04
N ARG A 16 37.37 -5.01 0.30
CA ARG A 16 37.44 -6.26 -0.49
C ARG A 16 36.18 -7.08 -0.23
N CYS A 17 35.26 -7.05 -1.17
CA CYS A 17 34.12 -7.96 -1.19
C CYS A 17 34.59 -9.32 -1.72
N ALA A 18 34.85 -10.28 -0.83
CA ALA A 18 35.10 -11.66 -1.20
C ALA A 18 33.76 -12.43 -1.18
N ALA A 19 33.09 -12.49 -2.33
CA ALA A 19 31.98 -13.42 -2.54
C ALA A 19 32.56 -14.84 -2.60
N ARG A 20 32.48 -15.59 -1.49
CA ARG A 20 32.72 -17.03 -1.47
C ARG A 20 31.38 -17.74 -1.68
N TYR A 21 31.05 -18.03 -2.93
CA TYR A 21 30.04 -19.03 -3.24
C TYR A 21 30.64 -20.41 -2.95
N SER A 22 30.22 -21.02 -1.84
CA SER A 22 30.47 -22.43 -1.55
C SER A 22 29.40 -23.24 -2.26
N THR A 23 29.78 -23.94 -3.33
CA THR A 23 28.97 -25.02 -3.91
C THR A 23 29.61 -26.34 -3.51
N ALA A 24 29.21 -26.86 -2.36
CA ALA A 24 29.50 -28.24 -2.00
C ALA A 24 28.29 -29.11 -2.39
N PRO A 25 28.43 -30.09 -3.30
CA PRO A 25 27.36 -31.04 -3.55
C PRO A 25 27.21 -31.99 -2.35
N PRO A 26 25.98 -32.29 -1.89
CA PRO A 26 25.80 -33.35 -0.91
C PRO A 26 26.13 -34.71 -1.54
N SER A 27 27.15 -35.37 -0.99
CA SER A 27 27.49 -36.76 -1.24
C SER A 27 26.32 -37.68 -0.86
N LEU A 28 25.85 -38.47 -1.82
CA LEU A 28 24.85 -39.52 -1.64
C LEU A 28 25.43 -40.61 -0.73
N THR A 29 24.84 -40.82 0.44
CA THR A 29 25.09 -42.01 1.26
C THR A 29 23.98 -43.04 1.03
N SER A 30 24.44 -44.20 0.56
CA SER A 30 23.74 -45.47 0.42
C SER A 30 22.89 -45.85 1.64
N SER A 31 21.58 -45.96 1.45
CA SER A 31 20.71 -46.92 2.16
C SER A 31 19.34 -47.03 1.46
N SER A 32 19.32 -47.49 0.22
CA SER A 32 18.08 -47.84 -0.48
C SER A 32 18.20 -49.23 -1.11
N VAL A 33 18.15 -50.24 -0.26
CA VAL A 33 17.84 -51.62 -0.64
C VAL A 33 16.70 -52.09 0.26
N ARG A 34 15.48 -51.63 -0.02
CA ARG A 34 14.23 -52.28 0.45
C ARG A 34 12.89 -51.76 -0.09
N ALA A 35 12.85 -50.81 -1.03
CA ALA A 35 11.57 -50.24 -1.51
C ALA A 35 11.41 -50.23 -3.04
N ALA A 36 12.05 -51.17 -3.75
CA ALA A 36 12.04 -51.25 -5.21
C ALA A 36 11.20 -52.43 -5.75
N ASP A 37 10.14 -52.86 -5.05
CA ASP A 37 9.37 -54.05 -5.44
C ASP A 37 7.86 -53.91 -5.22
N LEU A 38 7.22 -52.83 -5.71
CA LEU A 38 5.74 -52.73 -5.63
C LEU A 38 5.01 -51.80 -6.64
N ALA A 39 5.63 -51.34 -7.72
CA ALA A 39 4.95 -50.44 -8.67
C ALA A 39 5.08 -50.85 -10.14
N ALA A 40 5.21 -52.15 -10.42
CA ALA A 40 5.27 -52.72 -11.76
C ALA A 40 4.05 -53.62 -12.05
N VAL A 41 2.84 -53.11 -11.78
CA VAL A 41 1.53 -53.54 -12.29
C VAL A 41 0.71 -52.23 -12.21
N GLU A 42 0.03 -51.64 -13.20
CA GLU A 42 -0.74 -52.08 -14.36
C GLU A 42 -0.70 -50.87 -15.34
N ALA A 43 -0.14 -50.95 -16.54
CA ALA A 43 -0.81 -51.33 -17.78
C ALA A 43 -2.18 -50.66 -18.04
N VAL A 44 -2.16 -49.75 -19.02
CA VAL A 44 -3.21 -49.48 -20.05
C VAL A 44 -4.53 -48.88 -19.57
N THR A 45 -4.74 -47.59 -19.90
CA THR A 45 -5.96 -47.10 -20.58
C THR A 45 -5.66 -45.76 -21.24
N GLU A 46 -5.30 -45.85 -22.53
CA GLU A 46 -5.42 -44.77 -23.49
C GLU A 46 -6.84 -44.84 -24.06
N SER A 47 -7.67 -43.83 -23.81
CA SER A 47 -8.96 -43.53 -24.47
C SER A 47 -9.36 -42.14 -24.02
N ASP A 48 -9.02 -41.08 -24.75
CA ASP A 48 -9.82 -40.56 -25.88
C ASP A 48 -11.32 -40.53 -25.59
N SER A 49 -11.78 -39.41 -25.05
CA SER A 49 -13.15 -38.90 -25.19
C SER A 49 -13.14 -37.42 -24.83
N ALA A 50 -12.83 -36.60 -25.84
CA ALA A 50 -13.14 -35.19 -25.83
C ALA A 50 -14.67 -35.02 -25.78
N GLN A 51 -15.21 -34.59 -24.64
CA GLN A 51 -16.57 -34.07 -24.60
C GLN A 51 -16.55 -32.62 -25.14
N PRO A 52 -17.28 -32.30 -26.23
CA PRO A 52 -17.60 -30.92 -26.51
C PRO A 52 -18.54 -30.42 -25.40
N GLY A 53 -18.17 -29.28 -24.80
CA GLY A 53 -19.00 -28.61 -23.81
C GLY A 53 -20.37 -28.27 -24.39
N ALA A 54 -21.40 -28.67 -23.66
CA ALA A 54 -22.79 -28.30 -23.93
C ALA A 54 -22.93 -26.77 -23.96
N GLU A 55 -23.49 -26.28 -25.06
CA GLU A 55 -23.99 -24.94 -25.23
C GLU A 55 -25.21 -24.73 -24.31
N ASP A 56 -25.06 -23.84 -23.32
CA ASP A 56 -26.15 -23.40 -22.46
C ASP A 56 -26.94 -22.31 -23.21
N PRO A 57 -28.16 -22.59 -23.74
CA PRO A 57 -28.84 -21.69 -24.63
C PRO A 57 -29.87 -20.88 -23.86
N LEU A 58 -29.46 -19.98 -22.95
CA LEU A 58 -30.33 -18.90 -22.45
C LEU A 58 -29.51 -17.69 -21.94
N ARG A 59 -28.87 -16.95 -22.85
CA ARG A 59 -28.49 -15.56 -22.61
C ARG A 59 -29.39 -14.63 -23.44
N PRO A 60 -30.31 -13.87 -22.82
CA PRO A 60 -31.11 -12.90 -23.56
C PRO A 60 -30.19 -11.80 -24.10
N ALA A 61 -30.19 -11.66 -25.43
CA ALA A 61 -29.52 -10.59 -26.15
C ALA A 61 -30.08 -9.23 -25.71
N HIS A 62 -29.25 -8.40 -25.09
CA HIS A 62 -29.60 -7.01 -24.82
C HIS A 62 -29.38 -6.21 -26.11
N THR A 63 -30.44 -6.06 -26.88
CA THR A 63 -30.52 -5.14 -28.02
C THR A 63 -30.39 -3.71 -27.51
N SER A 64 -29.34 -3.02 -27.92
CA SER A 64 -29.19 -1.56 -27.78
C SER A 64 -30.21 -0.83 -28.66
N PRO A 65 -31.04 0.10 -28.15
CA PRO A 65 -31.81 1.01 -28.99
C PRO A 65 -30.98 2.26 -29.35
N PRO A 66 -31.05 2.75 -30.60
CA PRO A 66 -30.43 4.00 -31.00
C PRO A 66 -31.31 5.23 -30.72
N SER A 67 -30.63 6.32 -30.38
CA SER A 67 -30.92 7.72 -30.71
C SER A 67 -32.20 8.37 -30.15
N LYS A 68 -32.00 9.48 -29.40
CA LYS A 68 -32.56 10.81 -29.74
C LYS A 68 -31.98 11.90 -28.85
N SER A 69 -31.27 12.80 -29.51
CA SER A 69 -30.96 14.15 -29.06
C SER A 69 -32.24 14.93 -28.75
N LYS A 70 -32.27 15.64 -27.61
CA LYS A 70 -33.09 16.84 -27.47
C LYS A 70 -32.29 17.97 -26.85
N LEU A 71 -32.36 19.05 -27.61
CA LEU A 71 -31.85 20.39 -27.50
C LEU A 71 -32.43 21.13 -26.28
N LEU A 72 -31.56 21.94 -25.66
CA LEU A 72 -31.77 23.12 -24.81
C LEU A 72 -33.18 23.47 -24.29
N LYS A 73 -33.26 23.81 -23.00
CA LYS A 73 -33.84 25.12 -22.63
C LYS A 73 -33.30 25.70 -21.32
N ASP A 74 -32.91 26.95 -21.48
CA ASP A 74 -32.50 27.99 -20.54
C ASP A 74 -33.41 28.11 -19.30
N ALA A 75 -32.81 28.37 -18.15
CA ALA A 75 -33.36 29.26 -17.12
C ALA A 75 -32.28 29.56 -16.07
N ALA A 76 -31.53 30.63 -16.32
CA ALA A 76 -30.83 31.36 -15.28
C ALA A 76 -31.79 31.68 -14.12
N LYS A 77 -31.51 31.13 -12.93
CA LYS A 77 -32.04 31.68 -11.68
C LYS A 77 -30.88 32.12 -10.82
N ALA A 78 -30.49 33.36 -11.07
CA ALA A 78 -29.72 34.16 -10.13
C ALA A 78 -30.47 34.19 -8.79
N ARG A 79 -29.97 33.43 -7.81
CA ARG A 79 -30.26 33.65 -6.40
C ARG A 79 -29.02 34.26 -5.76
N ARG A 80 -29.03 35.60 -5.71
CA ARG A 80 -28.29 36.36 -4.70
C ARG A 80 -28.88 36.01 -3.35
N THR A 81 -28.08 35.49 -2.42
CA THR A 81 -28.27 35.70 -0.98
C THR A 81 -27.03 35.25 -0.21
N VAL A 82 -26.36 36.26 0.35
CA VAL A 82 -25.43 36.35 1.48
C VAL A 82 -24.18 35.45 1.53
N PRO A 83 -22.98 36.04 1.72
CA PRO A 83 -21.82 35.25 2.13
C PRO A 83 -22.11 34.72 3.53
N PHE A 84 -22.37 33.41 3.63
CA PHE A 84 -22.26 32.70 4.89
C PHE A 84 -20.78 32.70 5.26
N THR A 85 -20.35 33.70 6.03
CA THR A 85 -19.15 33.58 6.85
C THR A 85 -19.51 32.62 7.97
N PRO A 86 -19.03 31.35 7.97
CA PRO A 86 -19.14 30.55 9.18
C PRO A 86 -18.44 31.35 10.27
N ALA A 87 -19.18 31.67 11.32
CA ALA A 87 -18.61 32.25 12.52
C ALA A 87 -17.49 31.32 12.96
N THR A 88 -16.26 31.78 12.81
CA THR A 88 -15.08 31.20 13.44
C THR A 88 -15.34 31.27 14.93
N GLU A 89 -15.90 30.19 15.48
CA GLU A 89 -15.90 29.98 16.92
C GLU A 89 -14.43 30.10 17.36
N PRO A 90 -14.12 30.92 18.37
CA PRO A 90 -12.81 30.91 19.01
C PRO A 90 -12.72 29.60 19.79
N GLN A 91 -12.47 28.51 19.07
CA GLN A 91 -11.96 27.27 19.63
C GLN A 91 -10.65 27.66 20.31
N MET A 92 -10.70 27.73 21.64
CA MET A 92 -9.54 27.93 22.51
C MET A 92 -8.37 27.13 21.92
N PRO A 93 -7.19 27.74 21.69
CA PRO A 93 -6.21 27.17 20.77
C PRO A 93 -5.67 25.86 21.35
N LEU A 94 -6.33 24.75 20.99
CA LEU A 94 -5.76 23.42 20.97
C LEU A 94 -4.50 23.60 20.13
N SER A 95 -3.34 23.45 20.77
CA SER A 95 -2.07 23.66 20.09
C SER A 95 -2.12 22.96 18.73
N PRO A 96 -1.87 23.69 17.62
CA PRO A 96 -2.02 23.12 16.31
C PRO A 96 -1.15 21.87 16.23
N PRO A 97 -1.63 20.79 15.60
CA PRO A 97 -0.84 19.57 15.46
C PRO A 97 0.50 19.92 14.80
N ARG A 98 1.58 19.27 15.25
CA ARG A 98 2.95 19.49 14.73
C ARG A 98 3.13 19.03 13.28
N TYR A 99 2.07 18.50 12.68
CA TYR A 99 2.01 17.98 11.34
C TYR A 99 0.68 18.39 10.69
N HIS A 100 0.67 18.40 9.36
CA HIS A 100 -0.48 18.70 8.55
C HIS A 100 -0.60 17.71 7.40
N ILE A 101 -1.82 17.31 7.04
CA ILE A 101 -2.08 16.37 5.95
C ILE A 101 -2.88 17.08 4.88
N ALA A 102 -2.29 17.27 3.71
CA ALA A 102 -2.97 17.98 2.62
C ALA A 102 -3.93 17.05 1.87
N ARG A 103 -5.22 17.41 1.81
CA ARG A 103 -6.24 16.71 1.01
C ARG A 103 -5.88 16.64 -0.48
N SER A 104 -6.42 15.65 -1.18
CA SER A 104 -6.24 15.51 -2.64
C SER A 104 -6.90 16.66 -3.41
N ALA A 105 -6.67 16.75 -4.73
CA ALA A 105 -7.34 17.74 -5.58
C ALA A 105 -8.88 17.64 -5.48
N ASN A 106 -9.40 16.42 -5.33
CA ASN A 106 -10.82 16.14 -5.12
C ASN A 106 -11.27 16.34 -3.66
N ARG A 107 -10.42 16.92 -2.80
CA ARG A 107 -10.66 17.15 -1.37
C ARG A 107 -10.87 15.87 -0.55
N ASN A 108 -10.33 14.75 -1.00
CA ASN A 108 -10.37 13.48 -0.25
C ASN A 108 -9.16 13.34 0.67
N LEU A 109 -9.31 12.59 1.76
CA LEU A 109 -8.20 12.23 2.64
C LEU A 109 -7.21 11.32 1.89
N PRO A 110 -5.89 11.58 1.97
CA PRO A 110 -4.87 10.84 1.24
C PRO A 110 -4.50 9.51 1.94
N VAL A 111 -5.51 8.69 2.26
CA VAL A 111 -5.36 7.37 2.90
C VAL A 111 -5.61 6.27 1.87
N TYR A 112 -4.61 5.43 1.64
CA TYR A 112 -4.63 4.39 0.61
C TYR A 112 -4.32 3.02 1.19
N THR A 113 -4.83 1.97 0.55
CA THR A 113 -4.50 0.57 0.86
C THR A 113 -3.58 0.01 -0.20
N ASP A 114 -2.41 -0.49 0.20
CA ASP A 114 -1.46 -1.17 -0.67
C ASP A 114 -1.48 -2.68 -0.39
N TYR A 115 -1.47 -3.47 -1.46
CA TYR A 115 -1.41 -4.93 -1.40
C TYR A 115 -0.07 -5.40 -1.95
N LYS A 116 0.64 -6.20 -1.17
CA LYS A 116 1.97 -6.75 -1.52
C LYS A 116 1.98 -8.26 -1.28
N ARG A 117 3.05 -8.94 -1.70
CA ARG A 117 3.24 -10.39 -1.53
C ARG A 117 2.04 -11.21 -2.06
N GLY A 118 1.63 -10.93 -3.29
CA GLY A 118 0.49 -11.61 -3.92
C GLY A 118 -0.86 -11.35 -3.24
N GLY A 119 -0.99 -10.25 -2.49
CA GLY A 119 -2.23 -9.88 -1.80
C GLY A 119 -2.26 -10.22 -0.32
N ASN A 120 -1.31 -10.99 0.21
CA ASN A 120 -1.27 -11.36 1.63
C ASN A 120 -0.83 -10.18 2.54
N LEU A 121 0.11 -9.35 2.07
CA LEU A 121 0.58 -8.22 2.87
C LEU A 121 -0.25 -6.98 2.56
N HIS A 122 -1.11 -6.62 3.51
CA HIS A 122 -1.93 -5.43 3.47
C HIS A 122 -1.26 -4.30 4.23
N LEU A 123 -1.19 -3.12 3.62
CA LEU A 123 -0.64 -1.91 4.22
C LEU A 123 -1.64 -0.77 4.02
N THR A 124 -1.72 0.12 4.99
CA THR A 124 -2.45 1.38 4.89
C THR A 124 -1.43 2.51 4.91
N THR A 125 -1.39 3.32 3.85
CA THR A 125 -0.42 4.40 3.69
C THR A 125 -1.14 5.75 3.75
N VAL A 126 -0.68 6.63 4.66
CA VAL A 126 -1.12 8.03 4.75
C VAL A 126 -0.10 8.90 4.02
N ARG A 127 -0.52 9.55 2.92
CA ARG A 127 0.34 10.36 2.05
C ARG A 127 0.14 11.86 2.31
N LYS A 128 0.97 12.69 1.66
CA LYS A 128 0.88 14.16 1.68
C LYS A 128 0.96 14.75 3.10
N VAL A 129 1.78 14.14 3.95
CA VAL A 129 2.05 14.64 5.29
C VAL A 129 3.14 15.71 5.20
N THR A 130 3.01 16.78 5.97
CA THR A 130 3.96 17.88 6.09
C THR A 130 4.22 18.14 7.57
N GLY A 131 5.46 18.43 7.96
CA GLY A 131 5.85 18.65 9.36
C GLY A 131 6.35 17.37 10.03
N ASP A 132 6.03 17.19 11.32
CA ASP A 132 6.57 16.11 12.15
C ASP A 132 5.87 14.75 11.93
N LEU A 133 6.54 13.85 11.22
CA LEU A 133 6.04 12.50 10.94
C LEU A 133 6.01 11.59 12.18
N GLN A 134 6.88 11.83 13.17
CA GLN A 134 6.92 11.00 14.38
C GLN A 134 5.68 11.23 15.23
N ALA A 135 5.26 12.49 15.38
CA ALA A 135 4.03 12.84 16.08
C ALA A 135 2.80 12.12 15.47
N LEU A 136 2.65 12.12 14.14
CA LEU A 136 1.57 11.40 13.48
C LEU A 136 1.65 9.88 13.72
N ARG A 137 2.85 9.29 13.67
CA ARG A 137 3.06 7.87 13.97
C ARG A 137 2.63 7.52 15.38
N ASP A 138 3.03 8.31 16.37
CA ASP A 138 2.75 8.05 17.78
C ASP A 138 1.26 8.16 18.08
N GLU A 139 0.58 9.14 17.46
CA GLU A 139 -0.88 9.27 17.53
C GLU A 139 -1.61 8.10 16.88
N LEU A 140 -1.21 7.69 15.67
CA LEU A 140 -1.80 6.53 14.99
C LEU A 140 -1.56 5.23 15.77
N ARG A 141 -0.37 5.08 16.35
CA ARG A 141 -0.04 3.93 17.21
C ARG A 141 -0.97 3.88 18.42
N SER A 142 -1.20 5.02 19.06
CA SER A 142 -2.09 5.14 20.22
C SER A 142 -3.55 4.89 19.85
N TRP A 143 -4.01 5.41 18.71
CA TRP A 143 -5.38 5.24 18.23
C TRP A 143 -5.70 3.80 17.83
N LEU A 144 -4.76 3.10 17.18
CA LEU A 144 -4.96 1.72 16.72
C LEU A 144 -4.51 0.67 17.76
N ALA A 145 -3.93 1.09 18.88
CA ALA A 145 -3.31 0.23 19.89
C ALA A 145 -2.31 -0.79 19.29
N LYS A 146 -1.48 -0.34 18.36
CA LYS A 146 -0.52 -1.19 17.62
C LYS A 146 0.88 -1.15 18.22
N LYS A 147 1.70 -2.13 17.81
CA LYS A 147 3.12 -2.13 18.12
C LYS A 147 3.86 -1.10 17.29
N ASP A 148 5.01 -0.70 17.80
CA ASP A 148 5.90 0.26 17.15
C ASP A 148 6.36 -0.20 15.75
N GLU A 149 6.60 -1.51 15.62
CA GLU A 149 7.06 -2.16 14.39
C GLU A 149 6.02 -2.17 13.27
N ASP A 150 4.74 -2.08 13.62
CA ASP A 150 3.64 -2.10 12.65
C ASP A 150 3.43 -0.74 11.98
N VAL A 151 3.99 0.35 12.54
CA VAL A 151 3.88 1.71 12.00
C VAL A 151 5.25 2.21 11.59
N LYS A 152 5.50 2.22 10.28
CA LYS A 152 6.78 2.65 9.70
C LYS A 152 6.66 4.01 9.04
N ILE A 153 7.66 4.85 9.24
CA ILE A 153 7.78 6.14 8.54
C ILE A 153 8.70 5.97 7.33
N ASN A 154 8.29 6.55 6.20
CA ASN A 154 9.17 6.82 5.08
C ASN A 154 9.47 8.32 5.06
N THR A 155 10.67 8.70 5.51
CA THR A 155 11.11 10.10 5.60
C THR A 155 11.35 10.72 4.23
N LEU A 156 11.77 9.93 3.23
CA LEU A 156 12.05 10.41 1.89
C LEU A 156 10.77 10.88 1.18
N THR A 157 9.70 10.08 1.26
CA THR A 157 8.41 10.42 0.61
C THR A 157 7.41 11.09 1.56
N GLN A 158 7.79 11.31 2.82
CA GLN A 158 6.96 11.92 3.87
C GLN A 158 5.59 11.26 4.01
N GLN A 159 5.58 9.93 4.17
CA GLN A 159 4.35 9.15 4.36
C GLN A 159 4.51 8.16 5.52
N VAL A 160 3.40 7.88 6.18
CA VAL A 160 3.32 6.90 7.28
C VAL A 160 2.63 5.66 6.77
N ILE A 161 3.25 4.50 7.00
CA ILE A 161 2.79 3.19 6.53
C ILE A 161 2.42 2.37 7.76
N VAL A 162 1.16 1.97 7.85
CA VAL A 162 0.62 1.10 8.90
C VAL A 162 0.39 -0.29 8.32
N LYS A 163 0.85 -1.32 8.99
CA LYS A 163 0.59 -2.71 8.60
C LYS A 163 -0.85 -3.10 8.92
N GLY A 164 -1.54 -3.72 7.96
CA GLY A 164 -2.92 -4.18 8.08
C GLY A 164 -3.93 -3.29 7.35
N HIS A 165 -5.19 -3.71 7.45
CA HIS A 165 -6.36 -3.04 6.88
C HIS A 165 -6.92 -2.03 7.87
N HIS A 166 -6.50 -0.78 7.75
CA HIS A 166 -6.89 0.28 8.70
C HIS A 166 -7.36 1.56 8.01
N LYS A 167 -7.71 1.49 6.72
CA LYS A 167 -8.11 2.66 5.93
C LYS A 167 -9.26 3.44 6.57
N GLU A 168 -10.32 2.76 6.99
CA GLU A 168 -11.51 3.38 7.56
C GLU A 168 -11.21 4.01 8.92
N THR A 169 -10.64 3.25 9.84
CA THR A 169 -10.25 3.73 11.17
C THR A 169 -9.30 4.93 11.11
N VAL A 170 -8.34 4.93 10.16
CA VAL A 170 -7.42 6.05 9.96
C VAL A 170 -8.13 7.25 9.31
N ALA A 171 -9.04 7.02 8.37
CA ALA A 171 -9.83 8.10 7.77
C ALA A 171 -10.74 8.78 8.79
N ASP A 172 -11.35 8.00 9.69
CA ASP A 172 -12.18 8.52 10.78
C ASP A 172 -11.36 9.36 11.76
N PHE A 173 -10.18 8.87 12.14
CA PHE A 173 -9.23 9.61 12.98
C PHE A 173 -8.85 10.96 12.37
N LEU A 174 -8.48 10.98 11.09
CA LEU A 174 -8.09 12.21 10.40
C LEU A 174 -9.27 13.16 10.20
N SER A 175 -10.47 12.63 9.96
CA SER A 175 -11.70 13.42 9.86
C SER A 175 -12.07 14.05 11.20
N ALA A 176 -11.96 13.30 12.30
CA ALA A 176 -12.22 13.79 13.66
C ALA A 176 -11.24 14.91 14.05
N ARG A 177 -10.00 14.87 13.53
CA ARG A 177 -9.00 15.93 13.75
C ARG A 177 -9.20 17.16 12.85
N GLY A 178 -10.04 17.06 11.81
CA GLY A 178 -10.39 18.17 10.93
C GLY A 178 -9.41 18.45 9.78
N PHE A 179 -8.66 17.45 9.32
CA PHE A 179 -7.77 17.56 8.15
C PHE A 179 -8.52 17.43 6.82
#